data_AF-A0A527ZFY4-F1
#
_entry.id   AF-A0A527ZFY4-F1
#
_cell.length_a   1.000
_cell.length_b   1.000
_cell.length_c   1.000
_cell.angle_alpha   90.00
_cell.angle_beta   90.00
_cell.angle_gamma   90.00
#
_symmetry.space_group_name_H-M   'P 1'
#
loop_
_entity.id
_entity.type
_entity.pdbx_description
1 polymer ?
#
loop_
_entity_poly.entity_id
_entity_poly.type
_entity_poly.pdbx_seq_one_letter_code
_entity_poly.pdbx_strand_id
1 'polypeptide(L)'
;MTIQFKALPTEGVRALQRGGPDAYGLIPERKISDGDGVPCRHCLKNVAAGEAYLVLAYRPFPELQPYAETGPIFLHAEPCERAAEAEALPEILESSDY
;
A
#
# COMPACT_ATOMS: atom_id res chain seq x y z
N MET A 1 18.73 16.31 9.84
CA MET A 1 17.45 15.91 9.23
C MET A 1 17.42 14.39 9.24
N THR A 2 16.40 13.79 9.85
CA THR A 2 16.21 12.33 9.83
C THR A 2 15.08 11.99 8.88
N ILE A 3 15.27 10.92 8.11
CA ILE A 3 14.25 10.40 7.18
C ILE A 3 13.33 9.50 7.98
N GLN A 4 12.01 9.59 7.76
CA GLN A 4 11.03 8.69 8.36
C GLN A 4 10.20 8.01 7.30
N PHE A 5 10.05 6.70 7.44
CA PHE A 5 9.18 5.89 6.60
C PHE A 5 7.83 5.72 7.28
N LYS A 6 6.76 6.15 6.60
CA LYS A 6 5.39 6.13 7.12
C LYS A 6 4.53 5.19 6.30
N ALA A 7 3.99 4.17 6.97
CA ALA A 7 2.96 3.30 6.42
C ALA A 7 1.59 3.98 6.38
N LEU A 8 0.74 3.52 5.49
CA LEU A 8 -0.66 3.96 5.41
C LEU A 8 -1.41 3.73 6.73
N PRO A 9 -2.40 4.59 7.06
CA PRO A 9 -3.20 4.41 8.26
C PRO A 9 -4.06 3.15 8.17
N THR A 10 -4.08 2.37 9.24
CA THR A 10 -4.77 1.07 9.30
C THR A 10 -6.25 1.18 8.98
N GLU A 11 -6.94 2.23 9.43
CA GLU A 11 -8.38 2.39 9.19
C GLU A 11 -8.71 2.46 7.69
N GLY A 12 -7.99 3.30 6.93
CA GLY A 12 -8.18 3.43 5.49
C GLY A 12 -7.85 2.13 4.75
N VAL A 13 -6.75 1.47 5.12
CA VAL A 13 -6.38 0.16 4.56
C VAL A 13 -7.45 -0.88 4.83
N ARG A 14 -7.99 -0.92 6.06
CA ARG A 14 -9.04 -1.88 6.43
C ARG A 14 -10.36 -1.62 5.70
N ALA A 15 -10.68 -0.36 5.38
CA ALA A 15 -11.84 -0.05 4.55
C ALA A 15 -11.69 -0.64 3.14
N LEU A 16 -10.52 -0.46 2.51
CA LEU A 16 -10.20 -1.02 1.20
C LEU A 16 -10.21 -2.55 1.20
N GLN A 17 -9.60 -3.18 2.22
CA GLN A 17 -9.58 -4.64 2.38
C GLN A 17 -10.98 -5.26 2.55
N ARG A 18 -11.94 -4.50 3.08
CA ARG A 18 -13.34 -4.91 3.20
C ARG A 18 -14.18 -4.63 1.96
N GLY A 19 -13.56 -4.23 0.84
CA GLY A 19 -14.25 -3.91 -0.42
C GLY A 19 -14.78 -2.47 -0.50
N GLY A 20 -14.28 -1.56 0.34
CA GLY A 20 -14.54 -0.14 0.20
C GLY A 20 -13.91 0.44 -1.07
N PRO A 21 -14.46 1.56 -1.59
CA PRO A 21 -13.97 2.16 -2.83
C PRO A 21 -12.61 2.83 -2.66
N ASP A 22 -11.87 2.92 -3.76
CA ASP A 22 -10.61 3.63 -3.90
C ASP A 22 -10.82 5.14 -4.16
N ALA A 23 -9.75 5.87 -4.47
CA ALA A 23 -9.81 7.32 -4.68
C ALA A 23 -10.71 7.75 -5.86
N TYR A 24 -11.03 6.85 -6.79
CA TYR A 24 -11.93 7.08 -7.92
C TYR A 24 -13.33 6.53 -7.71
N GLY A 25 -13.64 6.00 -6.53
CA GLY A 25 -14.94 5.38 -6.26
C GLY A 25 -15.06 3.94 -6.79
N LEU A 26 -13.95 3.33 -7.22
CA LEU A 26 -13.93 1.98 -7.79
C LEU A 26 -13.55 0.95 -6.73
N ILE A 27 -14.00 -0.29 -6.87
CA ILE A 27 -13.58 -1.37 -5.98
C ILE A 27 -12.15 -1.80 -6.34
N PRO A 28 -11.23 -1.91 -5.35
CA PRO A 28 -9.89 -2.42 -5.58
C PRO A 28 -9.86 -3.77 -6.33
N GLU A 29 -8.97 -3.90 -7.32
CA GLU A 29 -8.77 -5.16 -8.02
C GLU A 29 -8.07 -6.16 -7.11
N ARG A 30 -8.62 -7.37 -6.98
CA ARG A 30 -7.98 -8.46 -6.23
C ARG A 30 -7.20 -9.37 -7.17
N LYS A 31 -5.93 -9.65 -6.82
CA LYS A 31 -5.00 -10.51 -7.59
C LYS A 31 -4.28 -11.47 -6.64
N ILE A 32 -3.58 -12.45 -7.22
CA ILE A 32 -2.68 -13.36 -6.49
C ILE A 32 -1.24 -13.02 -6.88
N SER A 33 -0.39 -12.83 -5.88
CA SER A 33 1.03 -12.51 -6.08
C SER A 33 1.78 -13.73 -6.62
N ASP A 34 2.68 -13.52 -7.58
CA ASP A 34 3.69 -14.50 -7.98
C ASP A 34 4.92 -14.49 -7.05
N GLY A 35 4.96 -13.56 -6.10
CA GLY A 35 6.00 -13.40 -5.08
C GLY A 35 6.98 -12.28 -5.37
N ASP A 36 6.84 -11.58 -6.49
CA ASP A 36 7.78 -10.55 -6.92
C ASP A 36 7.06 -9.23 -7.27
N GLY A 37 7.70 -8.10 -6.97
CA GLY A 37 7.23 -6.78 -7.41
C GLY A 37 5.87 -6.33 -6.83
N VAL A 38 5.44 -6.85 -5.67
CA VAL A 38 4.18 -6.44 -5.00
C VAL A 38 4.44 -5.75 -3.65
N PRO A 39 4.92 -4.49 -3.66
CA PRO A 39 5.24 -3.74 -2.44
C PRO A 39 3.98 -3.26 -1.68
N CYS A 40 3.65 -3.90 -0.54
CA CYS A 40 2.52 -3.51 0.28
C CYS A 40 2.76 -2.20 1.05
N ARG A 41 1.89 -1.19 0.85
CA ARG A 41 2.02 0.11 1.53
C ARG A 41 1.54 0.21 2.97
N HIS A 42 1.03 -0.88 3.54
CA HIS A 42 0.62 -0.93 4.95
C HIS A 42 1.68 -1.55 5.87
N CYS A 43 2.18 -2.74 5.53
CA CYS A 43 3.21 -3.42 6.30
C CYS A 43 4.64 -3.08 5.85
N LEU A 44 4.80 -2.37 4.72
CA LEU A 44 6.10 -2.04 4.10
C LEU A 44 6.98 -3.28 3.83
N LYS A 45 6.33 -4.37 3.45
CA LYS A 45 6.94 -5.63 2.99
C LYS A 45 6.34 -6.04 1.65
N ASN A 46 6.97 -6.96 0.95
CA ASN A 46 6.40 -7.55 -0.25
C ASN A 46 5.29 -8.57 0.08
N VAL A 47 4.30 -8.68 -0.80
CA VAL A 47 3.27 -9.73 -0.71
C VAL A 47 3.84 -11.04 -1.24
N ALA A 48 3.79 -12.10 -0.43
CA ALA A 48 4.42 -13.38 -0.79
C ALA A 48 3.68 -14.11 -1.91
N ALA A 49 4.38 -15.02 -2.60
CA ALA A 49 3.80 -15.84 -3.66
C ALA A 49 2.58 -16.62 -3.16
N GLY A 50 1.49 -16.61 -3.93
CA GLY A 50 0.24 -17.28 -3.57
C GLY A 50 -0.67 -16.49 -2.62
N GLU A 51 -0.19 -15.38 -2.05
CA GLU A 51 -1.04 -14.50 -1.24
C GLU A 51 -1.86 -13.55 -2.12
N ALA A 52 -3.06 -13.24 -1.65
CA ALA A 52 -3.93 -12.30 -2.33
C ALA A 52 -3.55 -10.84 -1.99
N TYR A 53 -3.56 -9.99 -3.00
CA TYR A 53 -3.30 -8.55 -2.87
C TYR A 53 -4.34 -7.71 -3.61
N LEU A 54 -4.36 -6.42 -3.30
CA LEU A 54 -5.18 -5.41 -3.94
C LEU A 54 -4.32 -4.47 -4.78
N VAL A 55 -4.83 -4.10 -5.95
CA VAL A 55 -4.38 -2.96 -6.76
C VAL A 55 -5.48 -1.91 -6.71
N LEU A 56 -5.12 -0.66 -6.37
CA LEU A 56 -6.10 0.42 -6.26
C LEU A 56 -5.49 1.79 -6.55
N ALA A 57 -6.34 2.75 -6.93
CA ALA A 57 -5.94 4.14 -7.06
C ALA A 57 -5.92 4.82 -5.68
N TYR A 58 -4.75 5.29 -5.26
CA TYR A 58 -4.58 5.96 -3.97
C TYR A 58 -4.12 7.40 -4.12
N ARG A 59 -4.75 8.28 -3.34
CA ARG A 59 -4.42 9.69 -3.23
C ARG A 59 -4.04 9.99 -1.77
N PRO A 60 -2.79 10.34 -1.46
CA PRO A 60 -2.35 10.61 -0.09
C PRO A 60 -2.85 11.96 0.48
N PHE A 61 -3.61 12.72 -0.31
CA PHE A 61 -4.14 14.03 0.06
C PHE A 61 -5.67 13.98 0.21
N PRO A 62 -6.24 14.54 1.29
CA PRO A 62 -7.68 14.52 1.51
C PRO A 62 -8.43 15.43 0.51
N GLU A 63 -7.83 16.56 0.14
CA GLU A 63 -8.41 17.56 -0.75
C GLU A 63 -7.80 17.50 -2.15
N LEU A 64 -8.58 17.91 -3.16
CA LEU A 64 -8.07 18.06 -4.52
C LEU A 64 -7.30 19.38 -4.61
N GLN A 65 -6.04 19.28 -5.01
CA GLN A 65 -5.15 20.41 -5.25
C GLN A 65 -4.14 20.03 -6.35
N PRO A 66 -3.42 20.98 -6.96
CA PRO A 66 -2.59 20.71 -8.15
C PRO A 66 -1.52 19.61 -8.02
N TYR A 67 -1.05 19.36 -6.80
CA TYR A 67 -0.08 18.32 -6.43
C TYR A 67 -0.74 17.09 -5.79
N ALA A 68 -2.07 16.97 -5.80
CA ALA A 68 -2.79 15.85 -5.21
C ALA A 68 -2.80 14.65 -6.17
N GLU A 69 -1.60 14.15 -6.46
CA GLU A 69 -1.43 13.03 -7.36
C GLU A 69 -2.17 11.79 -6.86
N THR A 70 -2.73 11.05 -7.81
CA THR A 70 -3.37 9.77 -7.58
C THR A 70 -2.67 8.74 -8.44
N GLY A 71 -2.18 7.68 -7.80
CA GLY A 71 -1.41 6.64 -8.47
C GLY A 71 -1.75 5.25 -7.94
N PRO A 72 -1.36 4.19 -8.66
CA PRO A 72 -1.59 2.83 -8.22
C PRO A 72 -0.71 2.50 -7.01
N ILE A 73 -1.27 1.76 -6.06
CA ILE A 73 -0.52 1.14 -4.97
C ILE A 73 -0.93 -0.32 -4.79
N PHE A 74 -0.13 -1.07 -4.05
CA PHE A 74 -0.44 -2.44 -3.64
C PHE A 74 -0.68 -2.54 -2.13
N LEU A 75 -1.61 -3.42 -1.75
CA LEU A 75 -1.88 -3.80 -0.36
C LEU A 75 -2.09 -5.31 -0.28
N HIS A 76 -1.73 -5.93 0.85
CA HIS A 76 -2.26 -7.27 1.15
C HIS A 76 -3.80 -7.20 1.10
N ALA A 77 -4.45 -8.19 0.50
CA ALA A 77 -5.90 -8.24 0.48
C ALA A 77 -6.45 -8.66 1.84
N GLU A 78 -5.71 -9.51 2.56
CA GLU A 78 -6.01 -9.88 3.93
C GLU A 78 -5.39 -8.90 4.95
N PRO A 79 -5.94 -8.80 6.17
CA PRO A 79 -5.38 -7.95 7.21
C PRO A 79 -3.91 -8.26 7.51
N CYS A 80 -3.03 -7.28 7.29
CA CYS A 80 -1.63 -7.31 7.73
C CYS A 80 -1.37 -6.28 8.84
N GLU A 81 -0.27 -6.43 9.57
CA GLU A 81 0.13 -5.49 10.61
C GLU A 81 0.79 -4.24 10.01
N ARG A 82 0.45 -3.06 10.53
CA ARG A 82 1.03 -1.79 10.04
C ARG A 82 2.51 -1.75 10.40
N ALA A 83 3.37 -1.32 9.49
CA ALA A 83 4.76 -1.04 9.84
C ALA A 83 4.84 0.07 10.90
N ALA A 84 5.73 -0.09 11.87
CA ALA A 84 6.10 0.98 12.78
C ALA A 84 6.77 2.12 11.99
N GLU A 85 6.58 3.35 12.45
CA GLU A 85 7.31 4.49 11.90
C GLU A 85 8.76 4.42 12.39
N ALA A 86 9.69 4.32 11.45
CA ALA A 86 11.10 4.14 11.74
C ALA A 86 11.97 4.95 10.78
N GLU A 87 13.19 5.24 11.22
CA GLU A 87 14.25 5.78 10.37
C GLU A 87 14.98 4.67 9.59
N ALA A 88 14.83 3.41 10.04
CA ALA A 88 15.37 2.25 9.37
C ALA A 88 14.71 2.04 8.00
N LEU A 89 15.52 1.67 7.01
CA LEU A 89 15.05 1.36 5.67
C LEU A 89 14.08 0.17 5.74
N PRO A 90 12.85 0.28 5.22
CA PRO A 90 11.92 -0.84 5.18
C PRO A 90 12.36 -1.87 4.13
N GLU A 91 12.04 -3.14 4.40
CA GLU A 91 12.34 -4.32 3.57
C GLU A 91 11.99 -4.11 2.08
N ILE A 92 10.88 -3.43 1.82
CA ILE A 92 10.39 -3.09 0.48
C ILE A 92 11.38 -2.28 -0.38
N LEU A 93 12.28 -1.52 0.25
CA LEU A 93 13.27 -0.68 -0.42
C LEU A 93 14.66 -1.35 -0.49
N GLU A 94 14.78 -2.59 -0.03
CA GLU A 94 16.02 -3.38 -0.16
C GLU A 94 16.09 -4.11 -1.51
N SER A 95 14.98 -4.19 -2.26
CA SER A 95 14.95 -4.80 -3.59
C SER A 95 15.70 -3.95 -4.62
N SER A 96 16.43 -4.61 -5.54
CA SER A 96 17.10 -3.96 -6.67
C SER A 96 16.16 -3.43 -7.74
N ASP A 97 14.88 -3.80 -7.70
CA ASP A 97 13.88 -3.39 -8.70
C ASP A 97 13.20 -2.05 -8.36
N TYR A 98 13.64 -1.40 -7.29
CA TYR A 98 13.30 -0.02 -6.92
C TYR A 98 14.31 0.98 -7.49
#